data_AF-A0A9E3S764-F1
#
_entry.id   AF-A0A9E3S764-F1
#
_cell.length_a   1.000
_cell.length_b   1.000
_cell.length_c   1.000
_cell.angle_alpha   90.00
_cell.angle_beta   90.00
_cell.angle_gamma   90.00
#
_symmetry.space_group_name_H-M   'P 1'
#
loop_
_entity.id
_entity.type
_entity.pdbx_description
1 polymer ?
#
loop_
_entity_poly.entity_id
_entity_poly.type
_entity_poly.pdbx_seq_one_letter_code
_entity_poly.pdbx_strand_id
1 'polypeptide(L)'
;MRTLMMMILALAVAAPAFAQEAEKPKEDKPVEKPDDGEVKKREMTEEGKLLFADVEKVYAKYYEILLAKFKDNETYKTDDVWNEAVKEAKNGKYKDGKEFHDAITNMKRTDRVFKKAVQDHTTKSAEDFAEAVEKWTKEQKK
;
A
#
# COMPACT_ATOMS: atom_id res chain seq x y z
N MET A 1 9.26 -14.57 -20.85
CA MET A 1 8.60 -14.18 -19.58
C MET A 1 9.24 -14.91 -18.40
N ARG A 2 10.45 -14.51 -17.98
CA ARG A 2 11.20 -15.17 -16.89
C ARG A 2 11.63 -14.21 -15.77
N THR A 3 11.18 -12.96 -15.83
CA THR A 3 11.71 -11.87 -14.99
C THR A 3 10.88 -11.59 -13.74
N LEU A 4 9.67 -12.15 -13.61
CA LEU A 4 8.78 -11.82 -12.48
C LEU A 4 8.84 -12.81 -11.30
N MET A 5 9.37 -14.03 -11.50
CA MET A 5 9.56 -14.99 -10.39
C MET A 5 10.71 -14.62 -9.44
N MET A 6 11.55 -13.64 -9.79
CA MET A 6 12.66 -13.19 -8.95
C MET A 6 12.27 -12.13 -7.91
N MET A 7 11.10 -11.48 -8.01
CA MET A 7 10.70 -10.46 -7.02
C MET A 7 10.09 -11.03 -5.74
N ILE A 8 9.56 -12.26 -5.77
CA ILE A 8 8.98 -12.90 -4.59
C ILE A 8 10.08 -13.57 -3.73
N LEU A 9 11.25 -13.89 -4.30
CA LEU A 9 12.36 -14.52 -3.57
C LEU A 9 13.35 -13.54 -2.92
N ALA A 10 13.30 -12.24 -3.28
CA ALA A 10 14.26 -11.24 -2.79
C ALA A 10 13.87 -10.59 -1.45
N LEU A 11 12.69 -10.91 -0.89
CA LEU A 11 12.24 -10.37 0.41
C LEU A 11 12.75 -11.16 1.63
N ALA A 12 13.52 -12.25 1.43
CA ALA A 12 13.95 -13.13 2.53
C ALA A 12 15.46 -13.12 2.85
N VAL A 13 16.33 -12.37 2.15
CA VAL A 13 17.80 -12.38 2.41
C VAL A 13 18.44 -10.98 2.41
N ALA A 14 17.76 -9.97 2.96
CA ALA A 14 18.41 -8.69 3.22
C ALA A 14 18.03 -8.18 4.61
N ALA A 15 18.47 -8.90 5.65
CA ALA A 15 18.74 -8.29 6.93
C ALA A 15 20.00 -7.43 6.78
N PRO A 16 19.95 -6.09 6.93
CA PRO A 16 21.16 -5.31 6.97
C PRO A 16 21.80 -5.49 8.35
N ALA A 17 22.85 -6.30 8.38
CA ALA A 17 23.94 -6.14 9.32
C ALA A 17 24.53 -4.74 9.13
N PHE A 18 24.05 -3.76 9.90
CA PHE A 18 24.74 -2.49 10.12
C PHE A 18 24.82 -2.25 11.63
N ALA A 19 25.67 -3.05 12.27
CA ALA A 19 26.22 -2.77 13.57
C ALA A 19 27.71 -2.44 13.40
N GLN A 20 28.10 -1.27 13.90
CA GLN A 20 29.45 -0.83 14.28
C GLN A 20 30.56 -0.87 13.22
N GLU A 21 31.06 0.31 12.84
CA GLU A 21 32.39 0.74 13.30
C GLU A 21 32.55 2.26 13.19
N ALA A 22 33.27 2.80 14.16
CA ALA A 22 33.45 4.22 14.41
C ALA A 22 34.82 4.66 13.87
N GLU A 23 34.89 5.83 13.24
CA GLU A 23 36.05 6.70 13.38
C GLU A 23 35.67 8.19 13.15
N LYS A 24 36.15 9.01 14.09
CA LYS A 24 35.99 10.48 14.28
C LYS A 24 36.87 11.27 13.30
N PRO A 25 37.03 12.62 13.41
CA PRO A 25 36.12 13.72 13.79
C PRO A 25 36.20 14.92 12.80
N LYS A 26 35.34 15.95 12.92
CA LYS A 26 35.76 17.37 12.78
C LYS A 26 34.69 18.41 13.14
N GLU A 27 35.15 19.31 14.03
CA GLU A 27 34.88 20.75 14.18
C GLU A 27 33.53 21.30 14.66
N ASP A 28 33.67 22.03 15.77
CA ASP A 28 32.73 22.86 16.50
C ASP A 28 31.96 23.87 15.64
N LYS A 29 30.63 23.79 15.71
CA LYS A 29 29.74 24.95 15.73
C LYS A 29 28.78 24.80 16.91
N PRO A 30 28.38 25.89 17.58
CA PRO A 30 27.36 25.80 18.61
C PRO A 30 26.06 25.37 17.92
N VAL A 31 25.68 24.11 18.10
CA VAL A 31 24.36 23.63 17.75
C VAL A 31 23.43 24.18 18.82
N GLU A 32 22.71 25.25 18.49
CA GLU A 32 21.51 25.65 19.21
C GLU A 32 20.64 24.41 19.41
N LYS A 33 20.37 24.10 20.68
CA LYS A 33 19.41 23.06 21.04
C LYS A 33 18.03 23.44 20.48
N PRO A 34 17.26 22.43 20.08
CA PRO A 34 16.09 22.61 19.23
C PRO A 34 15.02 23.39 20.00
N ASP A 35 14.37 24.31 19.30
CA ASP A 35 13.04 24.74 19.69
C ASP A 35 12.16 23.48 19.61
N ASP A 36 11.85 22.88 20.77
CA ASP A 36 10.79 21.91 20.99
C ASP A 36 9.43 22.59 20.75
N GLY A 37 9.26 23.16 19.56
CA GLY A 37 7.99 23.56 19.02
C GLY A 37 7.26 22.29 18.67
N GLU A 38 6.39 21.84 19.59
CA GLU A 38 5.26 20.95 19.38
C GLU A 38 5.27 20.32 17.99
N VAL A 39 5.77 19.09 17.87
CA VAL A 39 5.50 18.27 16.69
C VAL A 39 3.99 18.05 16.69
N LYS A 40 3.24 19.03 16.17
CA LYS A 40 1.83 18.88 15.82
C LYS A 40 1.80 17.60 15.04
N LYS A 41 1.19 16.56 15.61
CA LYS A 41 0.90 15.31 14.90
C LYS A 41 0.30 15.76 13.58
N ARG A 42 1.05 15.65 12.49
CA ARG A 42 0.55 16.09 11.19
C ARG A 42 -0.67 15.20 10.95
N GLU A 43 -1.83 15.81 10.95
CA GLU A 43 -3.06 15.11 10.63
C GLU A 43 -3.17 15.03 9.11
N MET A 44 -3.88 14.01 8.64
CA MET A 44 -4.22 13.89 7.23
C MET A 44 -5.12 15.06 6.84
N THR A 45 -4.88 15.63 5.66
CA THR A 45 -5.74 16.67 5.10
C THR A 45 -7.17 16.15 4.90
N GLU A 46 -8.18 17.03 4.91
CA GLU A 46 -9.58 16.63 4.69
C GLU A 46 -9.77 15.96 3.31
N GLU A 47 -9.12 16.47 2.27
CA GLU A 47 -9.08 15.85 0.95
C GLU A 47 -8.42 14.46 1.00
N GLY A 48 -7.33 14.34 1.75
CA GLY A 48 -6.65 13.07 2.01
C GLY A 48 -7.56 12.07 2.74
N LYS A 49 -8.32 12.49 3.76
CA LYS A 49 -9.25 11.63 4.50
C LYS A 49 -10.38 11.11 3.59
N LEU A 50 -10.96 11.99 2.77
CA LEU A 50 -11.99 11.61 1.81
C LEU A 50 -11.47 10.62 0.77
N LEU A 51 -10.28 10.90 0.22
CA LEU A 51 -9.63 10.00 -0.73
C LEU A 51 -9.22 8.67 -0.07
N PHE A 52 -8.82 8.69 1.21
CA PHE A 52 -8.42 7.49 1.93
C PHE A 52 -9.63 6.57 2.15
N ALA A 53 -10.77 7.13 2.56
CA ALA A 53 -12.03 6.38 2.62
C ALA A 53 -12.44 5.82 1.24
N ASP A 54 -11.99 6.44 0.15
CA ASP A 54 -12.16 5.88 -1.19
C ASP A 54 -11.22 4.72 -1.47
N VAL A 55 -9.95 4.86 -1.11
CA VAL A 55 -8.93 3.80 -1.18
C VAL A 55 -9.41 2.56 -0.45
N GLU A 56 -9.88 2.69 0.79
CA GLU A 56 -10.33 1.56 1.59
C GLU A 56 -11.45 0.76 0.91
N LYS A 57 -12.46 1.45 0.37
CA LYS A 57 -13.58 0.78 -0.33
C LYS A 57 -13.14 0.11 -1.62
N VAL A 58 -12.29 0.77 -2.42
CA VAL A 58 -11.82 0.22 -3.69
C VAL A 58 -10.92 -1.00 -3.46
N TYR A 59 -9.98 -0.93 -2.52
CA TYR A 59 -9.09 -2.05 -2.23
C TYR A 59 -9.83 -3.25 -1.64
N ALA A 60 -10.79 -3.03 -0.74
CA ALA A 60 -11.65 -4.09 -0.24
C ALA A 60 -12.37 -4.82 -1.40
N LYS A 61 -12.96 -4.05 -2.32
CA LYS A 61 -13.67 -4.62 -3.47
C LYS A 61 -12.74 -5.32 -4.46
N TYR A 62 -11.56 -4.75 -4.69
CA TYR A 62 -10.53 -5.36 -5.54
C TYR A 62 -10.12 -6.74 -5.04
N TYR A 63 -9.82 -6.89 -3.74
CA TYR A 63 -9.46 -8.18 -3.17
C TYR A 63 -10.64 -9.17 -3.08
N GLU A 64 -11.87 -8.67 -2.91
CA GLU A 64 -13.08 -9.50 -2.99
C GLU A 64 -13.22 -10.14 -4.38
N ILE A 65 -13.08 -9.34 -5.45
CA ILE A 65 -13.17 -9.83 -6.84
C ILE A 65 -12.00 -10.80 -7.13
N LEU A 66 -10.77 -10.45 -6.73
CA LEU A 66 -9.63 -11.35 -6.88
C LEU A 66 -9.84 -12.69 -6.20
N LEU A 67 -10.38 -12.70 -4.98
CA LEU A 67 -10.62 -13.92 -4.22
C LEU A 67 -11.71 -14.77 -4.88
N ALA A 68 -12.79 -14.16 -5.38
CA ALA A 68 -13.82 -14.88 -6.12
C ALA A 68 -13.23 -15.54 -7.37
N LYS A 69 -12.50 -14.77 -8.19
CA LYS A 69 -11.85 -15.28 -9.41
C LYS A 69 -10.83 -16.38 -9.12
N PHE A 70 -10.09 -16.28 -8.01
CA PHE A 70 -9.19 -17.32 -7.57
C PHE A 70 -9.93 -18.62 -7.22
N LYS A 71 -11.05 -18.53 -6.49
CA LYS A 71 -11.87 -19.70 -6.12
C LYS A 71 -12.50 -20.38 -7.34
N ASP A 72 -12.89 -19.59 -8.32
CA ASP A 72 -13.49 -20.08 -9.58
C ASP A 72 -12.44 -20.53 -10.61
N ASN A 73 -11.15 -20.40 -10.28
CA ASN A 73 -10.01 -20.70 -11.16
C ASN A 73 -10.11 -19.97 -12.53
N GLU A 74 -10.65 -18.75 -12.51
CA GLU A 74 -10.78 -17.91 -13.69
C GLU A 74 -9.45 -17.23 -14.03
N THR A 75 -9.17 -17.09 -15.33
CA THR A 75 -8.08 -16.22 -15.78
C THR A 75 -8.55 -14.77 -15.80
N TYR A 76 -7.73 -13.85 -15.30
CA TYR A 76 -8.06 -12.44 -15.24
C TYR A 76 -6.85 -11.55 -15.49
N LYS A 77 -7.12 -10.32 -15.96
CA LYS A 77 -6.13 -9.26 -16.03
C LYS A 77 -6.32 -8.33 -14.84
N THR A 78 -5.22 -8.01 -14.17
CA THR A 78 -5.24 -7.17 -12.98
C THR A 78 -5.85 -5.80 -13.22
N ASP A 79 -5.58 -5.19 -14.38
CA ASP A 79 -6.11 -3.87 -14.74
C ASP A 79 -7.63 -3.87 -14.92
N ASP A 80 -8.20 -4.97 -15.44
CA ASP A 80 -9.64 -5.11 -15.62
C ASP A 80 -10.33 -5.24 -14.26
N VAL A 81 -9.78 -6.09 -13.37
CA VAL A 81 -10.27 -6.24 -11.99
C VAL A 81 -10.17 -4.93 -11.20
N TRP A 82 -9.09 -4.17 -11.40
CA TRP A 82 -8.93 -2.86 -10.78
C TRP A 82 -9.98 -1.85 -11.27
N ASN A 83 -10.22 -1.78 -12.58
CA ASN A 83 -11.24 -0.92 -13.16
C ASN A 83 -12.66 -1.30 -12.70
N GLU A 84 -12.94 -2.59 -12.59
CA GLU A 84 -14.19 -3.13 -12.04
C GLU A 84 -14.37 -2.72 -10.58
N ALA A 85 -13.35 -2.92 -9.74
CA ALA A 85 -13.37 -2.53 -8.34
C ALA A 85 -13.62 -1.01 -8.16
N VAL A 86 -12.98 -0.17 -8.97
CA VAL A 86 -13.18 1.29 -8.93
C VAL A 86 -14.61 1.67 -9.33
N LYS A 87 -15.15 1.04 -10.38
CA LYS A 87 -16.54 1.27 -10.82
C LYS A 87 -17.53 0.84 -9.76
N GLU A 88 -17.37 -0.35 -9.19
CA GLU A 88 -18.31 -0.89 -8.19
C GLU A 88 -18.24 -0.16 -6.84
N ALA A 89 -17.04 0.18 -6.37
CA ALA A 89 -16.89 0.82 -5.07
C ALA A 89 -17.23 2.32 -5.06
N LYS A 90 -17.22 2.98 -6.22
CA LYS A 90 -17.37 4.45 -6.33
C LYS A 90 -18.39 4.96 -7.34
N ASN A 91 -19.09 4.07 -8.04
CA ASN A 91 -20.21 4.30 -8.96
C ASN A 91 -20.29 5.73 -9.54
N GLY A 92 -19.24 6.15 -10.26
CA GLY A 92 -19.21 7.41 -11.01
C GLY A 92 -18.29 8.52 -10.48
N LYS A 93 -17.58 8.36 -9.35
CA LYS A 93 -16.62 9.41 -8.89
C LYS A 93 -15.37 9.52 -9.79
N TYR A 94 -14.87 8.39 -10.29
CA TYR A 94 -13.70 8.32 -11.18
C TYR A 94 -14.13 7.64 -12.48
N LYS A 95 -13.66 8.15 -13.62
CA LYS A 95 -14.01 7.61 -14.95
C LYS A 95 -13.44 6.21 -15.15
N ASP A 96 -12.24 5.98 -14.66
CA ASP A 96 -11.53 4.71 -14.73
C ASP A 96 -10.54 4.56 -13.55
N GLY A 97 -9.92 3.39 -13.46
CA GLY A 97 -8.94 3.10 -12.42
C GLY A 97 -7.62 3.85 -12.57
N LYS A 98 -7.35 4.43 -13.74
CA LYS A 98 -6.17 5.28 -13.96
C LYS A 98 -6.38 6.65 -13.30
N GLU A 99 -7.53 7.28 -13.51
CA GLU A 99 -7.88 8.55 -12.85
C GLU A 99 -7.85 8.40 -11.32
N PHE A 100 -8.35 7.28 -10.80
CA PHE A 100 -8.27 6.99 -9.38
C PHE A 100 -6.82 6.83 -8.90
N HIS A 101 -5.98 6.11 -9.66
CA HIS A 101 -4.55 5.96 -9.35
C HIS A 101 -3.80 7.30 -9.38
N ASP A 102 -4.11 8.16 -10.34
CA ASP A 102 -3.52 9.50 -10.46
C ASP A 102 -3.90 10.37 -9.26
N ALA A 103 -5.15 10.31 -8.78
CA ALA A 103 -5.59 11.00 -7.58
C ALA A 103 -4.80 10.56 -6.33
N ILE A 104 -4.62 9.25 -6.14
CA ILE A 104 -3.80 8.69 -5.04
C ILE A 104 -2.35 9.17 -5.17
N THR A 105 -1.78 9.13 -6.38
CA THR A 105 -0.39 9.51 -6.62
C THR A 105 -0.14 10.98 -6.33
N ASN A 106 -1.05 11.86 -6.75
CA ASN A 106 -0.98 13.28 -6.46
C ASN A 106 -1.08 13.54 -4.95
N MET A 107 -2.02 12.90 -4.26
CA MET A 107 -2.17 13.07 -2.81
C MET A 107 -0.97 12.52 -2.02
N LYS A 108 -0.36 11.41 -2.47
CA LYS A 108 0.87 10.87 -1.86
C LYS A 108 2.06 11.84 -1.94
N ARG A 109 2.08 12.73 -2.93
CA ARG A 109 3.14 13.75 -3.10
C ARG A 109 2.94 14.93 -2.17
N THR A 110 1.69 15.31 -1.91
CA THR A 110 1.33 16.50 -1.14
C THR A 110 1.11 16.21 0.35
N ASP A 111 0.62 15.02 0.69
CA ASP A 111 0.28 14.60 2.05
C ASP A 111 1.08 13.34 2.46
N ARG A 112 2.10 13.55 3.30
CA ARG A 112 2.96 12.46 3.81
C ARG A 112 2.22 11.53 4.76
N VAL A 113 1.19 12.02 5.45
CA VAL A 113 0.38 11.23 6.40
C VAL A 113 -0.53 10.31 5.61
N PHE A 114 -1.19 10.84 4.58
CA PHE A 114 -1.94 10.06 3.59
C PHE A 114 -1.05 8.98 2.95
N LYS A 115 0.16 9.34 2.50
CA LYS A 115 1.08 8.38 1.90
C LYS A 115 1.36 7.19 2.81
N LYS A 116 1.64 7.44 4.08
CA LYS A 116 1.88 6.39 5.07
C LYS A 116 0.62 5.54 5.29
N ALA A 117 -0.53 6.18 5.50
CA ALA A 117 -1.79 5.48 5.72
C ALA A 117 -2.16 4.56 4.55
N VAL A 118 -2.02 5.03 3.30
CA VAL A 118 -2.28 4.19 2.13
C VAL A 118 -1.29 3.03 2.07
N GLN A 119 -0.01 3.25 2.32
CA GLN A 119 0.98 2.17 2.32
C GLN A 119 0.62 1.09 3.33
N ASP A 120 0.38 1.48 4.59
CA ASP A 120 0.02 0.57 5.67
C ASP A 120 -1.28 -0.20 5.35
N HIS A 121 -2.29 0.49 4.82
CA HIS A 121 -3.55 -0.14 4.40
C HIS A 121 -3.34 -1.15 3.26
N THR A 122 -2.57 -0.79 2.22
CA THR A 122 -2.34 -1.70 1.09
C THR A 122 -1.54 -2.95 1.48
N THR A 123 -0.59 -2.82 2.41
CA THR A 123 0.15 -3.97 2.96
C THR A 123 -0.80 -4.89 3.71
N LYS A 124 -1.61 -4.35 4.63
CA LYS A 124 -2.57 -5.13 5.40
C LYS A 124 -3.59 -5.85 4.50
N SER A 125 -4.18 -5.14 3.53
CA SER A 125 -5.16 -5.74 2.63
C SER A 125 -4.57 -6.88 1.78
N ALA A 126 -3.27 -6.82 1.45
CA ALA A 126 -2.58 -7.91 0.76
C ALA A 126 -2.33 -9.12 1.68
N GLU A 127 -1.98 -8.89 2.94
CA GLU A 127 -1.83 -9.94 3.96
C GLU A 127 -3.17 -10.64 4.21
N ASP A 128 -4.25 -9.87 4.44
CA ASP A 128 -5.60 -10.39 4.65
C ASP A 128 -6.07 -11.26 3.46
N PHE A 129 -5.74 -10.84 2.22
CA PHE A 129 -6.02 -11.62 1.02
C PHE A 129 -5.22 -12.94 0.97
N ALA A 130 -3.92 -12.90 1.29
CA ALA A 130 -3.09 -14.10 1.31
C ALA A 130 -3.59 -15.13 2.33
N GLU A 131 -3.97 -14.67 3.53
CA GLU A 131 -4.59 -15.52 4.56
C GLU A 131 -5.91 -16.13 4.09
N ALA A 132 -6.76 -15.36 3.41
CA ALA A 132 -8.02 -15.85 2.86
C ALA A 132 -7.81 -16.93 1.79
N VAL A 133 -6.82 -16.75 0.91
CA VAL A 133 -6.41 -17.74 -0.10
C VAL A 133 -5.87 -19.01 0.55
N GLU A 134 -5.00 -18.88 1.56
CA GLU A 134 -4.42 -20.02 2.27
C GLU A 134 -5.52 -20.83 2.99
N LYS A 135 -6.43 -20.13 3.68
CA LYS A 135 -7.57 -20.76 4.36
C LYS A 135 -8.43 -21.56 3.38
N TRP A 136 -8.83 -20.95 2.26
CA TRP A 136 -9.62 -21.64 1.25
C TRP A 136 -8.87 -22.86 0.67
N THR A 137 -7.57 -22.71 0.38
CA THR A 137 -6.76 -23.82 -0.15
C THR A 137 -6.66 -24.99 0.83
N LYS A 138 -6.58 -24.72 2.14
CA LYS A 138 -6.62 -25.76 3.18
C LYS A 138 -7.99 -26.44 3.28
N GLU A 139 -9.08 -25.70 3.08
CA GLU A 139 -10.44 -26.25 3.05
C GLU A 139 -10.66 -27.18 1.85
N GLN A 140 -10.12 -26.86 0.67
CA GLN A 140 -10.23 -27.72 -0.52
C GLN A 140 -9.41 -29.03 -0.44
N LYS A 141 -8.42 -29.10 0.46
CA LYS A 141 -7.55 -30.28 0.64
C LYS A 141 -8.06 -31.26 1.70
N LYS A 142 -9.11 -30.91 2.42
CA LYS A 142 -9.77 -31.76 3.43
C LYS A 142 -10.92 -32.53 2.79
#